data_AF-A0A0D2Y013-F1
#
_entry.id   AF-A0A0D2Y013-F1
#
_cell.length_a   1.000
_cell.length_b   1.000
_cell.length_c   1.000
_cell.angle_alpha   90.00
_cell.angle_beta   90.00
_cell.angle_gamma   90.00
#
_symmetry.space_group_name_H-M   'P 1'
#
loop_
_entity.id
_entity.type
_entity.pdbx_description
1 polymer ?
#
loop_
_entity_poly.entity_id
_entity_poly.type
_entity_poly.pdbx_seq_one_letter_code
_entity_poly.pdbx_strand_id
1 'polypeptide(L)'
;MNGDVLVGAAWYRTELSDVKCPYEGNDAYYNKPDGWDDDVKYLYYAIILNPSYGSGYKVTVSGSTEHTAPLNPGMNYGYGAGEVQTGAQRITVKDPSGNVIYTATGGMCVSDGCPNYIYNGNYQVLPLKKGNVDPICNQWPGMDHSACGYGTCHASGDGSNNAAGDDFTHVTCTNPGVTDASKDAKFRWDSVYADQAWTWGVDQWNANPFPGGLNFTEQFSNLFHGPEGIDCGTIENDNPCGSNVVQCNDVTCPGAYFAINSMESIYRVHFNFWDALDRAQNDINAQVGEVSSTFAPIKSSDFSVKLLLDIIGLGFSLAGMPYFKANPNTLATVKDWVNPMVTNSITIAKDTLKDALSAENSISTRLNAIVTIWQAEIVSMNEQLFNGSKENTDLLFTAITDGQMLETKHQDLGIDAIQALVSKALFAELVPLAWQLSSSELGPVVIDSEQGCGDKHDVKHMSSKSYDSSGVCVDSKMYYLIGCTGEARTCDESHGSFNPGCTDNFFSNLPGLDDLTGSETAFGGLTKEDIVNGAVNSFAGNGNANGWSMLDPSNTVDGMGLVSEYNVTAPGVVMLPVCTASEAFSNWFSFTNGKPKSANYPCN
;
A
#
# COMPACT_ATOMS: atom_id res chain seq x y z
N MET A 1 25.57 -0.68 -7.95
CA MET A 1 25.04 -0.84 -9.33
C MET A 1 25.01 -2.34 -9.62
N ASN A 2 23.82 -2.92 -9.76
CA ASN A 2 23.59 -4.35 -9.92
C ASN A 2 23.97 -4.83 -11.34
N GLY A 3 25.27 -4.84 -11.68
CA GLY A 3 25.75 -5.33 -12.98
C GLY A 3 25.43 -4.43 -14.20
N ASP A 4 24.68 -3.35 -14.01
CA ASP A 4 24.32 -2.43 -15.09
C ASP A 4 25.50 -1.55 -15.57
N VAL A 5 25.47 -1.23 -16.87
CA VAL A 5 26.46 -0.36 -17.54
C VAL A 5 26.39 1.06 -17.00
N LEU A 6 25.19 1.56 -16.75
CA LEU A 6 24.94 2.90 -16.22
C LEU A 6 23.60 2.95 -15.48
N VAL A 7 23.44 3.97 -14.67
CA VAL A 7 22.15 4.37 -14.08
C VAL A 7 21.98 5.88 -14.26
N GLY A 8 20.75 6.36 -14.37
CA GLY A 8 20.51 7.79 -14.50
C GLY A 8 19.06 8.12 -14.75
N ALA A 9 18.80 9.42 -14.81
CA ALA A 9 17.48 9.98 -15.05
C ALA A 9 17.57 11.24 -15.91
N ALA A 10 16.46 11.57 -16.54
CA ALA A 10 16.20 12.82 -17.23
C ALA A 10 15.12 13.59 -16.47
N TRP A 11 15.12 14.91 -16.55
CA TRP A 11 13.97 15.69 -16.05
C TRP A 11 13.71 16.93 -16.89
N TYR A 12 12.44 17.31 -16.98
CA TYR A 12 11.98 18.48 -17.72
C TYR A 12 10.70 19.03 -17.11
N ARG A 13 10.46 20.32 -17.31
CA ARG A 13 9.17 20.95 -17.01
C ARG A 13 8.19 20.67 -18.14
N THR A 14 6.94 20.45 -17.81
CA THR A 14 5.92 20.08 -18.79
C THR A 14 5.21 21.24 -19.46
N GLU A 15 5.47 22.47 -19.04
CA GLU A 15 4.89 23.69 -19.60
C GLU A 15 6.01 24.56 -20.17
N LEU A 16 5.81 25.05 -21.41
CA LEU A 16 6.72 26.02 -22.00
C LEU A 16 6.68 27.34 -21.20
N SER A 17 7.76 28.11 -21.21
CA SER A 17 7.85 29.33 -20.37
C SER A 17 6.87 30.43 -20.77
N ASP A 18 6.48 30.45 -22.04
CA ASP A 18 5.59 31.43 -22.63
C ASP A 18 4.11 31.03 -22.52
N VAL A 19 3.84 29.90 -21.85
CA VAL A 19 2.49 29.50 -21.45
C VAL A 19 1.84 30.61 -20.64
N LYS A 20 0.57 30.86 -20.95
CA LYS A 20 -0.32 31.70 -20.15
C LYS A 20 -1.37 30.79 -19.51
N CYS A 21 -1.34 30.72 -18.19
CA CYS A 21 -2.35 29.98 -17.47
C CYS A 21 -3.63 30.79 -17.33
N PRO A 22 -4.81 30.14 -17.47
CA PRO A 22 -6.06 30.75 -17.06
C PRO A 22 -5.97 31.25 -15.62
N TYR A 23 -6.66 32.35 -15.32
CA TYR A 23 -6.73 32.93 -13.96
C TYR A 23 -5.45 33.60 -13.42
N GLU A 24 -4.42 33.82 -14.23
CA GLU A 24 -3.27 34.68 -13.86
C GLU A 24 -3.78 36.03 -13.33
N GLY A 25 -3.44 36.37 -12.08
CA GLY A 25 -3.88 37.59 -11.40
C GLY A 25 -5.12 37.46 -10.50
N ASN A 26 -5.82 36.31 -10.46
CA ASN A 26 -7.01 36.12 -9.61
C ASN A 26 -6.67 35.83 -8.13
N ASP A 27 -5.60 35.08 -7.86
CA ASP A 27 -5.10 34.78 -6.51
C ASP A 27 -3.61 34.36 -6.58
N ALA A 28 -2.91 34.30 -5.44
CA ALA A 28 -1.49 33.96 -5.33
C ALA A 28 -1.15 32.59 -5.97
N TYR A 29 -2.07 31.63 -5.94
CA TYR A 29 -1.87 30.28 -6.48
C TYR A 29 -1.86 30.22 -8.02
N TYR A 30 -2.58 31.14 -8.68
CA TYR A 30 -2.67 31.19 -10.16
C TYR A 30 -1.63 32.11 -10.78
N ASN A 31 -0.85 32.82 -9.96
CA ASN A 31 0.25 33.63 -10.45
C ASN A 31 1.46 32.74 -10.74
N LYS A 32 2.33 33.23 -11.62
CA LYS A 32 3.63 32.62 -11.84
C LYS A 32 4.36 32.49 -10.50
N PRO A 33 4.88 31.30 -10.15
CA PRO A 33 5.73 31.16 -8.98
C PRO A 33 7.01 31.98 -9.16
N ASP A 34 7.61 32.40 -8.04
CA ASP A 34 8.88 33.11 -8.06
C ASP A 34 9.94 32.31 -8.83
N GLY A 35 10.63 32.97 -9.76
CA GLY A 35 11.63 32.34 -10.63
C GLY A 35 11.06 31.62 -11.85
N TRP A 36 9.75 31.66 -12.12
CA TRP A 36 9.15 31.03 -13.32
C TRP A 36 9.79 31.51 -14.64
N ASP A 37 10.03 32.82 -14.74
CA ASP A 37 10.63 33.47 -15.91
C ASP A 37 12.16 33.35 -15.92
N ASP A 38 12.77 33.00 -14.78
CA ASP A 38 14.21 32.75 -14.63
C ASP A 38 14.58 31.27 -14.86
N ASP A 39 13.59 30.37 -14.80
CA ASP A 39 13.79 28.93 -14.90
C ASP A 39 14.10 28.48 -16.33
N VAL A 40 15.01 27.53 -16.41
CA VAL A 40 15.74 27.21 -17.63
C VAL A 40 15.05 26.03 -18.34
N LYS A 41 14.61 26.25 -19.59
CA LYS A 41 13.63 25.43 -20.33
C LYS A 41 14.20 24.19 -21.02
N TYR A 42 15.22 23.57 -20.44
CA TYR A 42 15.93 22.46 -21.08
C TYR A 42 15.48 21.10 -20.55
N LEU A 43 15.78 20.07 -21.35
CA LEU A 43 15.76 18.69 -20.88
C LEU A 43 17.09 18.41 -20.19
N TYR A 44 17.04 18.10 -18.90
CA TYR A 44 18.19 17.84 -18.05
C TYR A 44 18.47 16.35 -17.91
N TYR A 45 19.70 16.00 -17.54
CA TYR A 45 20.06 14.64 -17.19
C TYR A 45 21.12 14.55 -16.10
N ALA A 46 21.11 13.42 -15.41
CA ALA A 46 22.19 12.92 -14.57
C ALA A 46 22.39 11.43 -14.83
N ILE A 47 23.63 11.03 -15.15
CA ILE A 47 24.00 9.67 -15.54
C ILE A 47 25.29 9.28 -14.83
N ILE A 48 25.25 8.18 -14.10
CA ILE A 48 26.43 7.54 -13.54
C ILE A 48 26.84 6.39 -14.46
N LEU A 49 27.94 6.56 -15.18
CA LEU A 49 28.56 5.50 -15.96
C LEU A 49 29.41 4.64 -15.02
N ASN A 50 29.19 3.33 -15.02
CA ASN A 50 29.92 2.42 -14.15
C ASN A 50 31.44 2.52 -14.44
N PRO A 51 32.30 2.77 -13.43
CA PRO A 51 33.73 2.99 -13.62
C PRO A 51 34.48 1.82 -14.27
N SER A 52 33.92 0.61 -14.23
CA SER A 52 34.49 -0.56 -14.90
C SER A 52 34.36 -0.53 -16.43
N TYR A 53 33.61 0.42 -17.00
CA TYR A 53 33.44 0.59 -18.44
C TYR A 53 34.30 1.76 -18.97
N GLY A 54 34.87 1.58 -20.17
CA GLY A 54 35.78 2.54 -20.80
C GLY A 54 35.11 3.79 -21.38
N SER A 55 35.89 4.63 -22.07
CA SER A 55 35.40 5.83 -22.75
C SER A 55 34.67 5.52 -24.06
N GLY A 56 33.95 6.51 -24.61
CA GLY A 56 33.30 6.41 -25.93
C GLY A 56 31.78 6.37 -25.88
N TYR A 57 31.18 6.22 -24.70
CA TYR A 57 29.74 6.39 -24.50
C TYR A 57 29.34 7.85 -24.72
N LYS A 58 28.14 8.06 -25.26
CA LYS A 58 27.59 9.39 -25.53
C LYS A 58 26.14 9.47 -25.12
N VAL A 59 25.74 10.58 -24.53
CA VAL A 59 24.33 10.92 -24.31
C VAL A 59 23.87 11.84 -25.43
N THR A 60 22.70 11.57 -25.99
CA THR A 60 22.00 12.45 -26.93
C THR A 60 20.70 12.90 -26.29
N VAL A 61 20.52 14.21 -26.15
CA VAL A 61 19.39 14.86 -25.50
C VAL A 61 18.53 15.54 -26.58
N SER A 62 17.23 15.22 -26.61
CA SER A 62 16.27 15.88 -27.52
C SER A 62 15.95 17.30 -27.07
N GLY A 63 15.67 18.18 -28.03
CA GLY A 63 15.18 19.54 -27.83
C GLY A 63 14.94 20.19 -29.19
N SER A 64 14.80 21.51 -29.26
CA SER A 64 14.78 22.24 -30.54
C SER A 64 16.03 22.00 -31.39
N THR A 65 17.15 21.62 -30.76
CA THR A 65 18.36 21.12 -31.40
C THR A 65 18.86 19.93 -30.60
N GLU A 66 19.12 18.80 -31.27
CA GLU A 66 19.73 17.64 -30.61
C GLU A 66 21.13 17.99 -30.10
N HIS A 67 21.39 17.69 -28.83
CA HIS A 67 22.70 17.85 -28.22
C HIS A 67 23.31 16.49 -27.91
N THR A 68 24.57 16.29 -28.29
CA THR A 68 25.30 15.06 -27.96
C THR A 68 26.56 15.39 -27.17
N ALA A 69 26.71 14.77 -26.00
CA ALA A 69 27.85 14.95 -25.10
C ALA A 69 28.53 13.59 -24.79
N PRO A 70 29.86 13.56 -24.61
CA PRO A 70 30.56 12.37 -24.14
C PRO A 70 30.20 12.07 -22.68
N LEU A 71 30.09 10.79 -22.34
CA LEU A 71 30.00 10.33 -20.95
C LEU A 71 31.37 9.82 -20.49
N ASN A 72 31.79 10.31 -19.32
CA ASN A 72 32.99 9.88 -18.63
C ASN A 72 32.64 8.86 -17.53
N PRO A 73 33.57 7.97 -17.15
CA PRO A 73 33.38 7.11 -15.98
C PRO A 73 33.00 7.92 -14.73
N GLY A 74 31.97 7.48 -13.99
CA GLY A 74 31.42 8.21 -12.85
C GLY A 74 30.23 9.12 -13.20
N MET A 75 30.03 10.18 -12.43
CA MET A 75 28.88 11.08 -12.53
C MET A 75 29.02 12.06 -13.72
N ASN A 76 27.98 12.13 -14.54
CA ASN A 76 27.83 13.07 -15.64
C ASN A 76 26.48 13.76 -15.49
N TYR A 77 26.41 15.04 -15.77
CA TYR A 77 25.17 15.79 -15.76
C TYR A 77 25.24 16.91 -16.79
N GLY A 78 24.08 17.38 -17.23
CA GLY A 78 23.99 18.42 -18.24
C GLY A 78 22.56 18.67 -18.68
N TYR A 79 22.43 19.42 -19.76
CA TYR A 79 21.16 19.79 -20.36
C TYR A 79 21.28 19.87 -21.88
N GLY A 80 20.15 19.83 -22.58
CA GLY A 80 20.09 19.94 -24.05
C GLY A 80 20.52 21.33 -24.56
N ALA A 81 20.93 21.42 -25.83
CA ALA A 81 21.38 22.69 -26.45
C ALA A 81 20.21 23.57 -26.94
N GLY A 82 18.97 23.19 -26.64
CA GLY A 82 17.76 23.87 -27.07
C GLY A 82 16.58 23.55 -26.17
N GLU A 83 15.62 24.46 -26.13
CA GLU A 83 14.42 24.35 -25.27
C GLU A 83 13.63 23.07 -25.59
N VAL A 84 12.98 22.51 -24.56
CA VAL A 84 12.02 21.42 -24.75
C VAL A 84 10.93 21.86 -25.73
N GLN A 85 10.44 20.91 -26.52
CA GLN A 85 9.42 21.16 -27.56
C GLN A 85 8.12 20.48 -27.16
N THR A 86 6.98 20.99 -27.63
CA THR A 86 5.67 20.38 -27.44
C THR A 86 5.71 18.89 -27.82
N GLY A 87 5.13 18.03 -26.97
CA GLY A 87 5.13 16.59 -27.14
C GLY A 87 6.20 15.84 -26.33
N ALA A 88 6.60 14.67 -26.83
CA ALA A 88 7.43 13.72 -26.09
C ALA A 88 8.90 14.15 -26.01
N GLN A 89 9.47 14.06 -24.80
CA GLN A 89 10.90 14.26 -24.57
C GLN A 89 11.66 12.94 -24.58
N ARG A 90 12.93 12.98 -25.00
CA ARG A 90 13.77 11.80 -25.15
C ARG A 90 15.24 12.06 -24.88
N ILE A 91 15.83 11.21 -24.06
CA ILE A 91 17.29 11.07 -23.94
C ILE A 91 17.68 9.67 -24.36
N THR A 92 18.76 9.54 -25.12
CA THR A 92 19.36 8.24 -25.46
C THR A 92 20.82 8.19 -25.04
N VAL A 93 21.30 7.01 -24.64
CA VAL A 93 22.72 6.74 -24.45
C VAL A 93 23.19 5.75 -25.49
N LYS A 94 24.26 6.12 -26.20
CA LYS A 94 24.92 5.29 -27.20
C LYS A 94 26.19 4.68 -26.65
N ASP A 95 26.42 3.42 -26.97
CA ASP A 95 27.68 2.73 -26.70
C ASP A 95 28.80 3.22 -27.66
N PRO A 96 30.07 2.80 -27.43
CA PRO A 96 31.18 3.16 -28.32
C PRO A 96 31.04 2.67 -29.77
N SER A 97 30.16 1.69 -30.01
CA SER A 97 29.83 1.18 -31.35
C SER A 97 28.71 1.99 -32.04
N GLY A 98 28.10 2.94 -31.33
CA GLY A 98 27.04 3.82 -31.83
C GLY A 98 25.62 3.29 -31.60
N ASN A 99 25.44 2.16 -30.94
CA ASN A 99 24.12 1.59 -30.66
C ASN A 99 23.47 2.28 -29.47
N VAL A 100 22.17 2.58 -29.56
CA VAL A 100 21.38 3.07 -28.42
C VAL A 100 21.14 1.91 -27.45
N ILE A 101 21.66 2.06 -26.24
CA ILE A 101 21.59 1.04 -25.18
C ILE A 101 20.69 1.43 -24.01
N TYR A 102 20.42 2.72 -23.83
CA TYR A 102 19.44 3.22 -22.86
C TYR A 102 18.63 4.37 -23.46
N THR A 103 17.37 4.49 -23.04
CA THR A 103 16.47 5.58 -23.38
C THR A 103 15.69 6.04 -22.14
N ALA A 104 15.50 7.35 -21.99
CA ALA A 104 14.54 7.95 -21.05
C ALA A 104 13.47 8.69 -21.86
N THR A 105 12.22 8.24 -21.75
CA THR A 105 11.01 8.79 -22.41
C THR A 105 9.76 8.23 -21.71
N GLY A 106 8.55 8.72 -22.02
CA GLY A 106 7.28 8.19 -21.47
C GLY A 106 6.59 9.00 -20.38
N GLY A 107 7.06 10.22 -20.07
CA GLY A 107 6.37 11.15 -19.16
C GLY A 107 5.18 11.86 -19.80
N MET A 108 4.69 12.91 -19.14
CA MET A 108 3.67 13.79 -19.73
C MET A 108 4.20 14.55 -20.93
N CYS A 109 3.37 14.74 -21.96
CA CYS A 109 3.75 15.56 -23.11
C CYS A 109 4.02 17.00 -22.67
N VAL A 110 5.08 17.63 -23.17
CA VAL A 110 5.26 19.07 -22.98
C VAL A 110 4.12 19.79 -23.70
N SER A 111 3.48 20.72 -23.02
CA SER A 111 2.35 21.51 -23.51
C SER A 111 2.79 22.94 -23.81
N ASP A 112 2.31 23.48 -24.92
CA ASP A 112 2.32 24.91 -25.24
C ASP A 112 1.10 25.66 -24.64
N GLY A 113 0.25 24.96 -23.90
CA GLY A 113 -0.80 25.50 -23.06
C GLY A 113 -0.57 25.26 -21.56
N CYS A 114 -1.57 25.59 -20.74
CA CYS A 114 -1.55 25.37 -19.29
C CYS A 114 -2.53 24.25 -18.89
N PRO A 115 -2.14 22.98 -19.08
CA PRO A 115 -3.04 21.85 -18.94
C PRO A 115 -3.45 21.54 -17.50
N ASN A 116 -2.91 22.25 -16.49
CA ASN A 116 -3.35 22.11 -15.10
C ASN A 116 -4.02 23.39 -14.57
N TYR A 117 -4.29 24.37 -15.43
CA TYR A 117 -4.79 25.72 -15.07
C TYR A 117 -3.90 26.53 -14.11
N ILE A 118 -2.72 26.01 -13.76
CA ILE A 118 -1.73 26.64 -12.90
C ILE A 118 -0.36 26.57 -13.55
N TYR A 119 0.52 27.51 -13.22
CA TYR A 119 1.91 27.47 -13.63
C TYR A 119 2.63 26.30 -12.96
N ASN A 120 2.71 25.15 -13.65
CA ASN A 120 3.25 23.93 -13.08
C ASN A 120 4.78 23.92 -13.14
N GLY A 121 5.40 24.26 -12.00
CA GLY A 121 6.85 24.21 -11.81
C GLY A 121 7.41 22.81 -11.54
N ASN A 122 6.57 21.78 -11.45
CA ASN A 122 7.03 20.44 -11.12
C ASN A 122 7.70 19.77 -12.32
N TYR A 123 8.93 19.33 -12.10
CA TYR A 123 9.69 18.59 -13.10
C TYR A 123 9.23 17.14 -13.16
N GLN A 124 8.96 16.66 -14.37
CA GLN A 124 8.79 15.22 -14.63
C GLN A 124 10.16 14.56 -14.62
N VAL A 125 10.34 13.53 -13.79
CA VAL A 125 11.60 12.77 -13.70
C VAL A 125 11.41 11.41 -14.37
N LEU A 126 12.24 11.13 -15.38
CA LEU A 126 12.19 9.90 -16.17
C LEU A 126 13.44 9.06 -15.95
N PRO A 127 13.32 7.78 -15.54
CA PRO A 127 14.46 6.90 -15.42
C PRO A 127 15.00 6.49 -16.80
N LEU A 128 16.33 6.33 -16.92
CA LEU A 128 16.92 5.66 -18.07
C LEU A 128 16.63 4.15 -17.99
N LYS A 129 15.95 3.65 -19.02
CA LYS A 129 15.64 2.22 -19.18
C LYS A 129 16.51 1.62 -20.28
N LYS A 130 16.86 0.34 -20.16
CA LYS A 130 17.61 -0.39 -21.20
C LYS A 130 16.80 -0.43 -22.49
N GLY A 131 17.49 -0.25 -23.62
CA GLY A 131 16.93 -0.37 -24.95
C GLY A 131 16.69 0.95 -25.68
N ASN A 132 16.34 0.81 -26.96
CA ASN A 132 16.03 1.91 -27.87
C ASN A 132 14.51 2.03 -27.99
N VAL A 133 13.94 3.03 -27.32
CA VAL A 133 12.48 3.25 -27.29
C VAL A 133 12.16 4.53 -28.03
N ASP A 134 11.12 4.50 -28.88
CA ASP A 134 10.65 5.70 -29.57
C ASP A 134 10.09 6.73 -28.57
N PRO A 135 10.18 8.04 -28.89
CA PRO A 135 9.69 9.08 -27.99
C PRO A 135 8.17 8.94 -27.83
N ILE A 136 7.73 8.59 -26.64
CA ILE A 136 6.32 8.49 -26.27
C ILE A 136 6.05 9.42 -25.09
N CYS A 137 4.83 9.94 -25.03
CA CYS A 137 4.37 10.70 -23.87
C CYS A 137 2.88 10.48 -23.66
N ASN A 138 2.47 10.59 -22.40
CA ASN A 138 1.07 10.59 -22.02
C ASN A 138 0.50 11.95 -22.36
N GLN A 139 -0.59 11.96 -23.12
CA GLN A 139 -1.34 13.18 -23.35
C GLN A 139 -1.87 13.68 -22.00
N TRP A 140 -1.93 15.00 -21.85
CA TRP A 140 -2.72 15.58 -20.77
C TRP A 140 -4.15 15.05 -20.89
N PRO A 141 -4.82 14.71 -19.77
CA PRO A 141 -6.22 14.38 -19.78
C PRO A 141 -6.96 15.44 -20.61
N GLY A 142 -7.77 15.00 -21.58
CA GLY A 142 -8.42 15.90 -22.53
C GLY A 142 -9.38 16.83 -21.80
N MET A 143 -8.91 18.02 -21.45
CA MET A 143 -9.75 19.10 -20.97
C MET A 143 -10.16 19.93 -22.18
N ASP A 144 -11.46 19.97 -22.45
CA ASP A 144 -12.06 20.62 -23.61
C ASP A 144 -11.64 22.10 -23.71
N HIS A 145 -10.93 22.43 -24.79
CA HIS A 145 -10.42 23.77 -25.08
C HIS A 145 -11.47 24.73 -25.69
N SER A 146 -12.73 24.29 -25.89
CA SER A 146 -13.73 25.10 -26.60
C SER A 146 -14.48 26.13 -25.73
N ALA A 147 -14.25 26.17 -24.42
CA ALA A 147 -15.03 26.99 -23.48
C ALA A 147 -14.34 28.27 -22.95
N CYS A 148 -13.21 28.70 -23.52
CA CYS A 148 -12.44 29.80 -22.94
C CYS A 148 -12.68 31.15 -23.64
N GLY A 149 -13.74 31.85 -23.23
CA GLY A 149 -13.85 33.31 -23.37
C GLY A 149 -13.58 33.97 -22.02
N TYR A 150 -12.79 35.05 -22.00
CA TYR A 150 -12.43 35.86 -20.82
C TYR A 150 -13.44 35.80 -19.66
N GLY A 151 -13.16 35.03 -18.60
CA GLY A 151 -13.80 35.22 -17.28
C GLY A 151 -14.33 33.98 -16.55
N THR A 152 -14.65 32.85 -17.18
CA THR A 152 -15.22 31.66 -16.49
C THR A 152 -14.99 30.38 -17.30
N CYS A 153 -14.32 29.35 -16.76
CA CYS A 153 -14.23 28.04 -17.43
C CYS A 153 -15.26 27.05 -16.86
N HIS A 154 -16.11 26.49 -17.72
CA HIS A 154 -16.96 25.33 -17.42
C HIS A 154 -16.22 24.04 -17.83
N ALA A 155 -16.22 23.02 -16.97
CA ALA A 155 -15.99 21.64 -17.40
C ALA A 155 -17.27 21.13 -18.06
N SER A 156 -17.22 20.86 -19.36
CA SER A 156 -18.31 20.25 -20.12
C SER A 156 -17.85 18.91 -20.66
N GLY A 157 -18.08 17.86 -19.87
CA GLY A 157 -18.26 16.51 -20.38
C GLY A 157 -19.75 16.31 -20.65
N ASP A 158 -20.11 16.11 -21.92
CA ASP A 158 -21.44 15.84 -22.49
C ASP A 158 -22.63 15.69 -21.52
N GLY A 159 -23.10 16.84 -21.03
CA GLY A 159 -24.46 17.07 -20.58
C GLY A 159 -25.12 18.02 -21.57
N SER A 160 -25.45 17.54 -22.76
CA SER A 160 -26.19 18.31 -23.77
C SER A 160 -27.60 18.65 -23.27
N ASN A 161 -27.69 19.65 -22.38
CA ASN A 161 -28.87 20.49 -22.07
C ASN A 161 -28.59 21.69 -21.13
N ASN A 162 -27.36 21.90 -20.65
CA ASN A 162 -27.12 22.98 -19.69
C ASN A 162 -26.63 24.25 -20.41
N ALA A 163 -27.35 25.36 -20.18
CA ALA A 163 -27.09 26.65 -20.82
C ALA A 163 -25.96 27.38 -20.10
N ALA A 164 -25.32 28.34 -20.78
CA ALA A 164 -24.35 29.22 -20.15
C ALA A 164 -25.00 29.96 -18.95
N GLY A 165 -24.48 29.74 -17.74
CA GLY A 165 -25.04 30.26 -16.49
C GLY A 165 -25.50 29.21 -15.46
N ASP A 166 -25.39 27.92 -15.76
CA ASP A 166 -25.75 26.85 -14.82
C ASP A 166 -24.63 26.60 -13.79
N ASP A 167 -24.97 26.72 -12.50
CA ASP A 167 -24.16 26.32 -11.34
C ASP A 167 -24.91 25.23 -10.53
N PHE A 168 -24.27 24.70 -9.49
CA PHE A 168 -24.88 23.65 -8.65
C PHE A 168 -26.23 24.05 -8.02
N THR A 169 -26.53 25.35 -7.88
CA THR A 169 -27.78 25.86 -7.28
C THR A 169 -28.96 25.87 -8.25
N HIS A 170 -28.72 25.75 -9.56
CA HIS A 170 -29.75 25.76 -10.60
C HIS A 170 -30.15 24.36 -11.09
N VAL A 171 -29.42 23.31 -10.69
CA VAL A 171 -29.75 21.93 -11.02
C VAL A 171 -30.82 21.38 -10.06
N THR A 172 -31.78 20.64 -10.61
CA THR A 172 -32.90 20.07 -9.86
C THR A 172 -32.83 18.54 -9.78
N CYS A 173 -33.56 17.96 -8.83
CA CYS A 173 -33.64 16.51 -8.64
C CYS A 173 -34.27 15.74 -9.81
N THR A 174 -34.81 16.42 -10.82
CA THR A 174 -35.26 15.81 -12.08
C THR A 174 -34.14 15.61 -13.09
N ASN A 175 -32.90 16.02 -12.78
CA ASN A 175 -31.75 15.83 -13.64
C ASN A 175 -31.54 14.33 -13.95
N PRO A 176 -31.22 13.94 -15.20
CA PRO A 176 -30.94 12.55 -15.56
C PRO A 176 -29.86 11.87 -14.72
N GLY A 177 -28.82 12.56 -14.26
CA GLY A 177 -27.81 11.96 -13.38
C GLY A 177 -28.35 11.54 -12.01
N VAL A 178 -29.43 12.19 -11.55
CA VAL A 178 -30.15 11.82 -10.32
C VAL A 178 -31.12 10.69 -10.59
N THR A 179 -31.94 10.82 -11.64
CA THR A 179 -33.10 9.95 -11.90
C THR A 179 -32.77 8.66 -12.63
N ASP A 180 -31.63 8.59 -13.33
CA ASP A 180 -31.18 7.41 -14.06
C ASP A 180 -29.91 6.81 -13.43
N ALA A 181 -30.13 5.88 -12.50
CA ALA A 181 -29.05 5.14 -11.83
C ALA A 181 -28.27 4.18 -12.75
N SER A 182 -28.67 4.00 -14.02
CA SER A 182 -27.93 3.17 -14.98
C SER A 182 -26.76 3.89 -15.64
N LYS A 183 -26.66 5.22 -15.46
CA LYS A 183 -25.53 6.02 -15.92
C LYS A 183 -24.27 5.76 -15.11
N ASP A 184 -23.10 5.93 -15.73
CA ASP A 184 -21.83 5.82 -15.04
C ASP A 184 -21.71 6.86 -13.92
N ALA A 185 -21.00 6.49 -12.85
CA ALA A 185 -20.93 7.30 -11.63
C ALA A 185 -20.35 8.70 -11.87
N LYS A 186 -19.33 8.80 -12.74
CA LYS A 186 -18.74 10.08 -13.13
C LYS A 186 -19.73 10.99 -13.84
N PHE A 187 -20.44 10.48 -14.85
CA PHE A 187 -21.50 11.24 -15.51
C PHE A 187 -22.53 11.75 -14.51
N ARG A 188 -22.98 10.90 -13.60
CA ARG A 188 -23.97 11.28 -12.58
C ARG A 188 -23.41 12.43 -11.74
N TRP A 189 -22.22 12.27 -11.17
CA TRP A 189 -21.53 13.26 -10.35
C TRP A 189 -21.37 14.62 -11.06
N ASP A 190 -20.84 14.60 -12.29
CA ASP A 190 -20.57 15.80 -13.08
C ASP A 190 -21.88 16.52 -13.47
N SER A 191 -22.93 15.77 -13.82
CA SER A 191 -24.21 16.32 -14.30
C SER A 191 -24.97 17.17 -13.27
N VAL A 192 -24.59 17.07 -11.99
CA VAL A 192 -25.19 17.81 -10.87
C VAL A 192 -24.22 18.81 -10.22
N TYR A 193 -23.05 19.03 -10.83
CA TYR A 193 -22.00 19.90 -10.31
C TYR A 193 -21.62 19.57 -8.86
N ALA A 194 -21.48 18.28 -8.53
CA ALA A 194 -21.19 17.82 -7.18
C ALA A 194 -19.84 18.36 -6.64
N ASP A 195 -18.82 18.50 -7.50
CA ASP A 195 -17.56 19.16 -7.12
C ASP A 195 -17.77 20.61 -6.66
N GLN A 196 -18.59 21.39 -7.38
CA GLN A 196 -18.84 22.78 -7.01
C GLN A 196 -19.60 22.89 -5.69
N ALA A 197 -20.60 22.01 -5.48
CA ALA A 197 -21.33 21.94 -4.22
C ALA A 197 -20.37 21.58 -3.06
N TRP A 198 -19.50 20.59 -3.27
CA TRP A 198 -18.49 20.22 -2.29
C TRP A 198 -17.56 21.39 -1.94
N THR A 199 -16.91 22.00 -2.93
CA THR A 199 -15.99 23.11 -2.74
C THR A 199 -16.67 24.27 -2.01
N TRP A 200 -17.88 24.64 -2.43
CA TRP A 200 -18.62 25.71 -1.75
C TRP A 200 -18.93 25.35 -0.29
N GLY A 201 -19.37 24.13 0.00
CA GLY A 201 -19.65 23.68 1.36
C GLY A 201 -18.42 23.68 2.26
N VAL A 202 -17.28 23.21 1.75
CA VAL A 202 -15.99 23.24 2.44
C VAL A 202 -15.50 24.67 2.66
N ASP A 203 -15.67 25.57 1.69
CA ASP A 203 -15.31 26.98 1.84
C ASP A 203 -16.14 27.67 2.93
N GLN A 204 -17.45 27.37 3.00
CA GLN A 204 -18.30 27.88 4.07
C GLN A 204 -17.88 27.36 5.45
N TRP A 205 -17.52 26.07 5.54
CA TRP A 205 -16.98 25.49 6.77
C TRP A 205 -15.66 26.16 7.19
N ASN A 206 -14.72 26.31 6.25
CA ASN A 206 -13.43 26.93 6.53
C ASN A 206 -13.55 28.41 6.94
N ALA A 207 -14.53 29.13 6.39
CA ALA A 207 -14.80 30.51 6.75
C ALA A 207 -15.33 30.66 8.19
N ASN A 208 -16.05 29.66 8.71
CA ASN A 208 -16.61 29.67 10.05
C ASN A 208 -16.76 28.24 10.61
N PRO A 209 -15.66 27.64 11.11
CA PRO A 209 -15.67 26.27 11.61
C PRO A 209 -16.43 26.15 12.94
N PHE A 210 -17.06 25.00 13.16
CA PHE A 210 -17.93 24.70 14.30
C PHE A 210 -19.10 25.68 14.52
N PRO A 211 -19.81 26.12 13.45
CA PRO A 211 -20.88 27.07 13.62
C PRO A 211 -22.04 26.44 14.40
N GLY A 212 -22.44 27.09 15.49
CA GLY A 212 -23.49 26.56 16.36
C GLY A 212 -23.12 25.28 17.12
N GLY A 213 -21.83 24.89 17.12
CA GLY A 213 -21.35 23.66 17.76
C GLY A 213 -21.50 22.39 16.90
N LEU A 214 -21.92 22.52 15.64
CA LEU A 214 -22.01 21.41 14.69
C LEU A 214 -20.61 20.96 14.26
N ASN A 215 -20.41 19.66 14.11
CA ASN A 215 -19.20 19.13 13.46
C ASN A 215 -19.24 19.38 11.95
N PHE A 216 -18.20 18.95 11.24
CA PHE A 216 -18.06 19.22 9.80
C PHE A 216 -19.21 18.64 8.97
N THR A 217 -19.56 17.36 9.15
CA THR A 217 -20.58 16.72 8.30
C THR A 217 -21.99 17.19 8.65
N GLU A 218 -22.25 17.46 9.93
CA GLU A 218 -23.50 18.10 10.37
C GLU A 218 -23.65 19.48 9.74
N GLN A 219 -22.59 20.28 9.78
CA GLN A 219 -22.60 21.62 9.20
C GLN A 219 -22.70 21.56 7.66
N PHE A 220 -22.00 20.63 7.01
CA PHE A 220 -22.08 20.44 5.57
C PHE A 220 -23.51 20.12 5.16
N SER A 221 -24.18 19.18 5.84
CA SER A 221 -25.61 18.89 5.64
C SER A 221 -26.48 20.13 5.85
N ASN A 222 -26.28 20.83 6.97
CA ASN A 222 -27.05 22.01 7.36
C ASN A 222 -26.95 23.17 6.33
N LEU A 223 -25.77 23.39 5.73
CA LEU A 223 -25.56 24.40 4.68
C LEU A 223 -26.47 24.20 3.45
N PHE A 224 -26.83 22.94 3.18
CA PHE A 224 -27.72 22.57 2.08
C PHE A 224 -29.14 22.23 2.55
N HIS A 225 -29.53 22.65 3.76
CA HIS A 225 -30.79 22.30 4.41
C HIS A 225 -31.08 20.79 4.40
N GLY A 226 -30.02 19.99 4.48
CA GLY A 226 -30.08 18.54 4.58
C GLY A 226 -30.57 18.05 5.94
N PRO A 227 -30.61 16.72 6.13
CA PRO A 227 -31.00 16.12 7.40
C PRO A 227 -30.08 16.55 8.56
N GLU A 228 -30.67 16.70 9.75
CA GLU A 228 -29.96 17.02 10.98
C GLU A 228 -29.24 15.78 11.56
N GLY A 229 -28.14 15.99 12.28
CA GLY A 229 -27.44 14.95 13.03
C GLY A 229 -26.57 14.00 12.22
N ILE A 230 -26.25 14.33 10.95
CA ILE A 230 -25.30 13.56 10.12
C ILE A 230 -23.88 13.75 10.68
N ASP A 231 -23.54 13.03 11.75
CA ASP A 231 -22.19 12.97 12.32
C ASP A 231 -21.44 11.75 11.81
N CYS A 232 -20.81 11.89 10.65
CA CYS A 232 -20.03 10.78 10.09
C CYS A 232 -18.69 10.58 10.79
N GLY A 233 -18.27 11.44 11.72
CA GLY A 233 -17.03 11.27 12.48
C GLY A 233 -17.16 10.26 13.61
N THR A 234 -18.37 10.09 14.16
CA THR A 234 -18.62 9.24 15.32
C THR A 234 -19.08 7.83 14.92
N ILE A 235 -18.27 6.80 15.17
CA ILE A 235 -18.71 5.41 14.99
C ILE A 235 -19.57 5.00 16.19
N GLU A 236 -20.87 4.83 15.98
CA GLU A 236 -21.79 4.32 17.00
C GLU A 236 -23.00 3.62 16.37
N ASN A 237 -23.68 2.78 17.17
CA ASN A 237 -24.94 2.18 16.77
C ASN A 237 -26.00 3.27 16.58
N ASP A 238 -26.83 3.13 15.55
CA ASP A 238 -27.92 4.06 15.22
C ASP A 238 -27.46 5.51 14.93
N ASN A 239 -26.19 5.72 14.56
CA ASN A 239 -25.72 7.03 14.09
C ASN A 239 -26.54 7.47 12.86
N PRO A 240 -27.11 8.68 12.83
CA PRO A 240 -27.87 9.15 11.68
C PRO A 240 -27.08 9.13 10.36
N CYS A 241 -25.76 9.35 10.39
CA CYS A 241 -24.89 9.12 9.25
C CYS A 241 -24.93 7.63 8.86
N GLY A 242 -25.41 7.33 7.64
CA GLY A 242 -25.51 5.96 7.14
C GLY A 242 -26.73 5.16 7.62
N SER A 243 -27.58 5.72 8.49
CA SER A 243 -28.83 5.08 8.93
C SER A 243 -29.98 5.25 7.93
N ASN A 244 -30.00 6.33 7.16
CA ASN A 244 -31.01 6.58 6.12
C ASN A 244 -30.32 7.11 4.86
N VAL A 245 -30.79 6.67 3.69
CA VAL A 245 -30.33 7.24 2.42
C VAL A 245 -30.94 8.64 2.28
N VAL A 246 -30.11 9.68 2.34
CA VAL A 246 -30.54 11.06 2.07
C VAL A 246 -31.14 11.12 0.68
N GLN A 247 -32.36 11.61 0.53
CA GLN A 247 -33.01 11.76 -0.77
C GLN A 247 -32.61 13.10 -1.39
N CYS A 248 -32.65 13.19 -2.73
CA CYS A 248 -32.32 14.44 -3.41
C CYS A 248 -33.21 15.61 -2.97
N ASN A 249 -34.49 15.34 -2.68
CA ASN A 249 -35.43 16.38 -2.22
C ASN A 249 -35.23 16.77 -0.74
N ASP A 250 -34.36 16.08 0.00
CA ASP A 250 -34.03 16.42 1.38
C ASP A 250 -32.97 17.51 1.47
N VAL A 251 -32.38 17.94 0.34
CA VAL A 251 -31.34 18.97 0.27
C VAL A 251 -31.69 20.04 -0.78
N THR A 252 -31.01 21.17 -0.73
CA THR A 252 -31.23 22.30 -1.67
C THR A 252 -30.74 22.04 -3.08
N CYS A 253 -29.73 21.19 -3.26
CA CYS A 253 -29.17 20.91 -4.58
C CYS A 253 -28.75 19.43 -4.72
N PRO A 254 -28.87 18.84 -5.91
CA PRO A 254 -28.49 17.44 -6.12
C PRO A 254 -27.00 17.15 -5.95
N GLY A 255 -26.12 18.15 -6.15
CA GLY A 255 -24.69 18.02 -5.89
C GLY A 255 -24.39 17.74 -4.42
N ALA A 256 -25.06 18.43 -3.50
CA ALA A 256 -24.93 18.17 -2.06
C ALA A 256 -25.50 16.79 -1.68
N TYR A 257 -26.59 16.37 -2.31
CA TYR A 257 -27.16 15.02 -2.13
C TYR A 257 -26.12 13.94 -2.43
N PHE A 258 -25.38 14.09 -3.54
CA PHE A 258 -24.30 13.17 -3.89
C PHE A 258 -23.11 13.23 -2.95
N ALA A 259 -22.66 14.42 -2.54
CA ALA A 259 -21.58 14.56 -1.58
C ALA A 259 -21.92 13.91 -0.22
N ILE A 260 -23.12 14.16 0.31
CA ILE A 260 -23.56 13.61 1.61
C ILE A 260 -23.68 12.07 1.54
N ASN A 261 -24.33 11.52 0.51
CA ASN A 261 -24.44 10.06 0.38
C ASN A 261 -23.07 9.38 0.17
N SER A 262 -22.12 10.06 -0.49
CA SER A 262 -20.75 9.57 -0.60
C SER A 262 -20.04 9.52 0.76
N MET A 263 -20.21 10.54 1.61
CA MET A 263 -19.69 10.53 2.99
C MET A 263 -20.34 9.43 3.84
N GLU A 264 -21.67 9.25 3.74
CA GLU A 264 -22.38 8.17 4.42
C GLU A 264 -21.94 6.78 3.94
N SER A 265 -21.55 6.66 2.66
CA SER A 265 -21.03 5.41 2.11
C SER A 265 -19.67 5.07 2.69
N ILE A 266 -18.77 6.06 2.83
CA ILE A 266 -17.49 5.89 3.54
C ILE A 266 -17.73 5.49 5.00
N TYR A 267 -18.63 6.20 5.70
CA TYR A 267 -19.01 5.87 7.08
C TYR A 267 -19.47 4.43 7.22
N ARG A 268 -20.41 3.98 6.35
CA ARG A 268 -20.91 2.59 6.35
C ARG A 268 -19.80 1.57 6.18
N VAL A 269 -18.83 1.83 5.29
CA VAL A 269 -17.67 0.94 5.10
C VAL A 269 -16.87 0.82 6.41
N HIS A 270 -16.60 1.92 7.10
CA HIS A 270 -15.89 1.88 8.39
C HIS A 270 -16.71 1.22 9.50
N PHE A 271 -18.00 1.58 9.62
CA PHE A 271 -18.90 1.02 10.61
C PHE A 271 -19.05 -0.50 10.46
N ASN A 272 -19.23 -0.99 9.24
CA ASN A 272 -19.34 -2.43 8.96
C ASN A 272 -18.05 -3.17 9.34
N PHE A 273 -16.88 -2.57 9.12
CA PHE A 273 -15.61 -3.17 9.54
C PHE A 273 -15.48 -3.21 11.07
N TRP A 274 -15.85 -2.12 11.74
CA TRP A 274 -15.86 -2.02 13.20
C TRP A 274 -16.82 -3.03 13.86
N ASP A 275 -18.05 -3.17 13.34
CA ASP A 275 -19.04 -4.15 13.82
C ASP A 275 -18.60 -5.59 13.55
N ALA A 276 -17.97 -5.85 12.40
CA ALA A 276 -17.45 -7.17 12.09
C ALA A 276 -16.28 -7.57 13.02
N LEU A 277 -15.41 -6.63 13.40
CA LEU A 277 -14.39 -6.87 14.42
C LEU A 277 -15.02 -7.24 15.76
N ASP A 278 -16.09 -6.54 16.17
CA ASP A 278 -16.82 -6.84 17.41
C ASP A 278 -17.31 -8.29 17.43
N ARG A 279 -17.93 -8.72 16.33
CA ARG A 279 -18.47 -10.07 16.18
C ARG A 279 -17.38 -11.14 16.12
N ALA A 280 -16.26 -10.83 15.45
CA ALA A 280 -15.13 -11.75 15.29
C ALA A 280 -14.32 -11.94 16.57
N GLN A 281 -14.43 -11.02 17.54
CA GLN A 281 -13.62 -10.98 18.77
C GLN A 281 -13.61 -12.31 19.53
N ASN A 282 -14.76 -12.97 19.68
CA ASN A 282 -14.86 -14.21 20.46
C ASN A 282 -14.13 -15.38 19.78
N ASP A 283 -14.27 -15.50 18.47
CA ASP A 283 -13.66 -16.58 17.69
C ASP A 283 -12.15 -16.39 17.57
N ILE A 284 -11.71 -15.14 17.39
CA ILE A 284 -10.28 -14.80 17.42
C ILE A 284 -9.69 -15.12 18.80
N ASN A 285 -10.36 -14.75 19.89
CA ASN A 285 -9.90 -15.07 21.25
C ASN A 285 -9.81 -16.58 21.50
N ALA A 286 -10.78 -17.35 21.00
CA ALA A 286 -10.74 -18.81 21.10
C ALA A 286 -9.52 -19.38 20.37
N GLN A 287 -9.29 -18.98 19.11
CA GLN A 287 -8.16 -19.45 18.30
C GLN A 287 -6.81 -18.98 18.84
N VAL A 288 -6.72 -17.76 19.38
CA VAL A 288 -5.53 -17.27 20.12
C VAL A 288 -5.21 -18.19 21.30
N GLY A 289 -6.22 -18.70 22.00
CA GLY A 289 -6.06 -19.71 23.05
C GLY A 289 -5.49 -21.04 22.54
N GLU A 290 -5.80 -21.41 21.29
CA GLU A 290 -5.35 -22.66 20.65
C GLU A 290 -3.92 -22.57 20.10
N VAL A 291 -3.41 -21.37 19.78
CA VAL A 291 -2.07 -21.18 19.18
C VAL A 291 -0.98 -21.93 19.97
N SER A 292 -1.00 -21.80 21.30
CA SER A 292 -0.01 -22.41 22.18
C SER A 292 -0.04 -23.94 22.14
N SER A 293 -1.24 -24.54 22.11
CA SER A 293 -1.41 -25.99 22.07
C SER A 293 -1.20 -26.60 20.70
N THR A 294 -1.50 -25.85 19.63
CA THR A 294 -1.45 -26.32 18.24
C THR A 294 -0.06 -26.16 17.64
N PHE A 295 0.55 -24.98 17.80
CA PHE A 295 1.83 -24.64 17.16
C PHE A 295 3.01 -24.74 18.12
N ALA A 296 2.97 -24.00 19.22
CA ALA A 296 3.99 -24.08 20.27
C ALA A 296 3.70 -23.12 21.45
N PRO A 297 4.05 -23.50 22.68
CA PRO A 297 3.99 -22.61 23.82
C PRO A 297 5.07 -21.52 23.74
N ILE A 298 4.64 -20.26 23.66
CA ILE A 298 5.50 -19.06 23.60
C ILE A 298 6.06 -18.73 24.98
N LYS A 299 7.36 -18.44 25.06
CA LYS A 299 7.99 -17.89 26.28
C LYS A 299 7.59 -16.43 26.47
N SER A 300 6.93 -16.11 27.59
CA SER A 300 6.39 -14.77 27.81
C SER A 300 7.42 -13.66 27.91
N SER A 301 8.63 -13.97 28.38
CA SER A 301 9.76 -13.04 28.45
C SER A 301 10.24 -12.52 27.09
N ASP A 302 9.96 -13.27 26.02
CA ASP A 302 10.55 -13.02 24.71
C ASP A 302 9.60 -12.20 23.82
N PHE A 303 8.37 -11.97 24.29
CA PHE A 303 7.36 -11.18 23.61
C PHE A 303 7.37 -9.73 24.12
N SER A 304 8.17 -8.88 23.48
CA SER A 304 8.32 -7.48 23.89
C SER A 304 7.07 -6.63 23.60
N VAL A 305 6.89 -5.52 24.34
CA VAL A 305 5.83 -4.52 24.05
C VAL A 305 5.96 -3.97 22.63
N LYS A 306 7.19 -3.74 22.16
CA LYS A 306 7.44 -3.25 20.80
C LYS A 306 6.91 -4.24 19.76
N LEU A 307 7.23 -5.53 19.91
CA LEU A 307 6.75 -6.58 19.01
C LEU A 307 5.21 -6.63 18.96
N LEU A 308 4.52 -6.46 20.10
CA LEU A 308 3.06 -6.36 20.13
C LEU A 308 2.53 -5.17 19.33
N LEU A 309 3.13 -3.99 19.53
CA LEU A 309 2.72 -2.78 18.83
C LEU A 309 2.93 -2.89 17.31
N ASP A 310 4.00 -3.56 16.89
CA ASP A 310 4.28 -3.83 15.49
C ASP A 310 3.25 -4.82 14.90
N ILE A 311 2.89 -5.89 15.63
CA ILE A 311 1.82 -6.84 15.24
C ILE A 311 0.46 -6.17 15.14
N ILE A 312 0.13 -5.28 16.09
CA ILE A 312 -1.13 -4.54 16.06
C ILE A 312 -1.22 -3.70 14.79
N GLY A 313 -0.20 -2.88 14.51
CA GLY A 313 -0.24 -1.99 13.35
C GLY A 313 -0.19 -2.73 12.01
N LEU A 314 0.65 -3.76 11.92
CA LEU A 314 0.74 -4.58 10.71
C LEU A 314 -0.53 -5.39 10.48
N GLY A 315 -1.03 -6.07 11.51
CA GLY A 315 -2.25 -6.87 11.42
C GLY A 315 -3.48 -6.04 11.08
N PHE A 316 -3.60 -4.81 11.59
CA PHE A 316 -4.66 -3.88 11.16
C PHE A 316 -4.59 -3.60 9.67
N SER A 317 -3.38 -3.34 9.16
CA SER A 317 -3.15 -3.06 7.74
C SER A 317 -3.47 -4.27 6.87
N LEU A 318 -3.02 -5.46 7.28
CA LEU A 318 -3.25 -6.72 6.58
C LEU A 318 -4.74 -7.11 6.56
N ALA A 319 -5.48 -6.82 7.64
CA ALA A 319 -6.91 -7.10 7.73
C ALA A 319 -7.76 -6.07 6.97
N GLY A 320 -7.46 -4.78 7.15
CA GLY A 320 -8.24 -3.68 6.57
C GLY A 320 -8.04 -3.53 5.07
N MET A 321 -6.83 -3.74 4.55
CA MET A 321 -6.54 -3.47 3.14
C MET A 321 -7.38 -4.32 2.15
N PRO A 322 -7.50 -5.65 2.30
CA PRO A 322 -8.37 -6.45 1.45
C PRO A 322 -9.84 -6.03 1.55
N TYR A 323 -10.29 -5.63 2.74
CA TYR A 323 -11.64 -5.14 2.97
C TYR A 323 -11.93 -3.85 2.21
N PHE A 324 -11.04 -2.86 2.30
CA PHE A 324 -11.17 -1.60 1.56
C PHE A 324 -11.05 -1.79 0.05
N LYS A 325 -10.26 -2.76 -0.41
CA LYS A 325 -10.15 -3.11 -1.84
C LYS A 325 -11.40 -3.75 -2.43
N ALA A 326 -12.15 -4.52 -1.64
CA ALA A 326 -13.35 -5.21 -2.10
C ALA A 326 -14.53 -4.25 -2.37
N ASN A 327 -14.43 -3.00 -1.88
CA ASN A 327 -15.42 -1.95 -2.05
C ASN A 327 -14.88 -0.91 -3.07
N PRO A 328 -15.15 -1.06 -4.39
CA PRO A 328 -14.54 -0.23 -5.44
C PRO A 328 -14.87 1.26 -5.22
N ASN A 329 -13.98 2.22 -5.56
CA ASN A 329 -13.46 2.47 -6.90
C ASN A 329 -11.95 2.77 -6.99
N THR A 330 -11.30 2.07 -7.94
CA THR A 330 -9.88 2.05 -8.33
C THR A 330 -8.83 1.89 -7.21
N LEU A 331 -7.91 0.93 -7.42
CA LEU A 331 -6.76 0.72 -6.53
C LEU A 331 -5.91 1.98 -6.36
N ALA A 332 -5.92 2.89 -7.34
CA ALA A 332 -5.25 4.19 -7.26
C ALA A 332 -5.89 5.05 -6.16
N THR A 333 -7.20 5.26 -6.19
CA THR A 333 -7.91 6.05 -5.18
C THR A 333 -7.80 5.43 -3.80
N VAL A 334 -7.93 4.09 -3.67
CA VAL A 334 -7.72 3.39 -2.39
C VAL A 334 -6.33 3.71 -1.82
N LYS A 335 -5.27 3.72 -2.64
CA LYS A 335 -3.93 4.08 -2.17
C LYS A 335 -3.85 5.55 -1.73
N ASP A 336 -4.54 6.45 -2.42
CA ASP A 336 -4.44 7.89 -2.20
C ASP A 336 -5.16 8.33 -0.91
N TRP A 337 -6.25 7.66 -0.52
CA TRP A 337 -6.97 8.01 0.72
C TRP A 337 -6.83 6.98 1.85
N VAL A 338 -6.85 5.68 1.58
CA VAL A 338 -6.78 4.65 2.65
C VAL A 338 -5.38 4.56 3.25
N ASN A 339 -4.31 4.67 2.43
CA ASN A 339 -2.96 4.51 2.97
C ASN A 339 -2.58 5.58 4.00
N PRO A 340 -2.78 6.90 3.74
CA PRO A 340 -2.49 7.94 4.73
C PRO A 340 -3.32 7.78 5.99
N MET A 341 -4.59 7.39 5.86
CA MET A 341 -5.51 7.21 6.98
C MET A 341 -5.11 6.05 7.90
N VAL A 342 -4.89 4.87 7.33
CA VAL A 342 -4.45 3.68 8.08
C VAL A 342 -3.09 3.94 8.74
N THR A 343 -2.20 4.66 8.06
CA THR A 343 -0.89 5.06 8.60
C THR A 343 -1.02 5.96 9.84
N ASN A 344 -1.91 6.94 9.80
CA ASN A 344 -2.15 7.87 10.91
C ASN A 344 -2.83 7.19 12.10
N SER A 345 -3.79 6.30 11.87
CA SER A 345 -4.47 5.57 12.96
C SER A 345 -3.53 4.65 13.73
N ILE A 346 -2.63 3.95 13.02
CA ILE A 346 -1.58 3.10 13.63
C ILE A 346 -0.70 3.92 14.58
N THR A 347 -0.30 5.13 14.17
CA THR A 347 0.57 5.99 14.99
C THR A 347 -0.09 6.34 16.32
N ILE A 348 -1.38 6.66 16.29
CA ILE A 348 -2.15 7.05 17.48
C ILE A 348 -2.39 5.87 18.42
N ALA A 349 -2.70 4.70 17.85
CA ALA A 349 -2.83 3.49 18.64
C ALA A 349 -1.52 3.13 19.31
N LYS A 350 -0.39 3.15 18.58
CA LYS A 350 0.94 2.90 19.15
C LYS A 350 1.25 3.86 20.31
N ASP A 351 0.92 5.14 20.18
CA ASP A 351 1.14 6.14 21.24
C ASP A 351 0.22 5.93 22.46
N THR A 352 -1.03 5.57 22.24
CA THR A 352 -2.03 5.38 23.32
C THR A 352 -1.82 4.07 24.08
N LEU A 353 -1.40 3.01 23.39
CA LEU A 353 -1.37 1.65 23.93
C LEU A 353 -0.07 1.27 24.61
N LYS A 354 1.01 2.01 24.33
CA LYS A 354 2.33 1.75 24.91
C LYS A 354 2.27 1.63 26.43
N ASP A 355 1.56 2.53 27.09
CA ASP A 355 1.46 2.57 28.56
C ASP A 355 0.52 1.49 29.10
N ALA A 356 -0.61 1.23 28.42
CA ALA A 356 -1.58 0.20 28.81
C ALA A 356 -1.01 -1.21 28.68
N LEU A 357 -0.36 -1.53 27.55
CA LEU A 357 0.26 -2.82 27.31
C LEU A 357 1.45 -3.07 28.23
N SER A 358 2.18 -2.02 28.63
CA SER A 358 3.31 -2.15 29.55
C SER A 358 2.91 -2.58 30.97
N ALA A 359 1.65 -2.32 31.38
CA ALA A 359 1.14 -2.68 32.71
C ALA A 359 0.66 -4.14 32.82
N GLU A 360 0.33 -4.78 31.69
CA GLU A 360 -0.20 -6.15 31.66
C GLU A 360 0.90 -7.20 31.58
N ASN A 361 0.82 -8.29 32.37
CA ASN A 361 1.90 -9.29 32.42
C ASN A 361 1.60 -10.57 31.62
N SER A 362 0.39 -10.74 31.08
CA SER A 362 0.01 -11.94 30.32
C SER A 362 -0.06 -11.66 28.82
N ILE A 363 0.66 -12.45 28.01
CA ILE A 363 0.52 -12.44 26.55
C ILE A 363 -0.93 -12.69 26.14
N SER A 364 -1.63 -13.61 26.79
CA SER A 364 -3.03 -13.92 26.43
C SER A 364 -3.95 -12.71 26.61
N THR A 365 -3.80 -11.95 27.70
CA THR A 365 -4.57 -10.72 27.93
C THR A 365 -4.25 -9.67 26.87
N ARG A 366 -2.97 -9.54 26.48
CA ARG A 366 -2.53 -8.57 25.47
C ARG A 366 -3.01 -8.96 24.06
N LEU A 367 -2.95 -10.23 23.69
CA LEU A 367 -3.46 -10.73 22.39
C LEU A 367 -4.99 -10.64 22.31
N ASN A 368 -5.70 -10.87 23.42
CA ASN A 368 -7.15 -10.72 23.45
C ASN A 368 -7.61 -9.27 23.24
N ALA A 369 -6.75 -8.28 23.54
CA ALA A 369 -7.05 -6.86 23.36
C ALA A 369 -6.85 -6.37 21.93
N ILE A 370 -6.22 -7.15 21.03
CA ILE A 370 -5.86 -6.71 19.66
C ILE A 370 -7.10 -6.27 18.87
N VAL A 371 -8.18 -7.04 18.93
CA VAL A 371 -9.40 -6.72 18.16
C VAL A 371 -10.09 -5.47 18.72
N THR A 372 -10.13 -5.30 20.05
CA THR A 372 -10.60 -4.05 20.68
C THR A 372 -9.75 -2.84 20.28
N ILE A 373 -8.45 -3.04 20.13
CA ILE A 373 -7.53 -2.01 19.66
C ILE A 373 -7.83 -1.64 18.20
N TRP A 374 -7.99 -2.63 17.32
CA TRP A 374 -8.35 -2.39 15.92
C TRP A 374 -9.71 -1.68 15.79
N GLN A 375 -10.67 -1.97 16.65
CA GLN A 375 -11.91 -1.21 16.73
C GLN A 375 -11.66 0.26 17.08
N ALA A 376 -10.83 0.54 18.09
CA ALA A 376 -10.47 1.91 18.46
C ALA A 376 -9.70 2.64 17.35
N GLU A 377 -8.87 1.93 16.58
CA GLU A 377 -8.20 2.47 15.40
C GLU A 377 -9.20 2.91 14.33
N ILE A 378 -10.26 2.13 14.07
CA ILE A 378 -11.32 2.53 13.12
C ILE A 378 -12.07 3.76 13.63
N VAL A 379 -12.39 3.82 14.93
CA VAL A 379 -13.05 5.00 15.54
C VAL A 379 -12.18 6.25 15.33
N SER A 380 -10.89 6.15 15.64
CA SER A 380 -9.95 7.28 15.48
C SER A 380 -9.74 7.66 14.02
N MET A 381 -9.62 6.67 13.13
CA MET A 381 -9.51 6.87 11.68
C MET A 381 -10.73 7.65 11.15
N ASN A 382 -11.92 7.25 11.56
CA ASN A 382 -13.17 7.86 11.14
C ASN A 382 -13.34 9.29 11.71
N GLU A 383 -13.02 9.49 12.99
CA GLU A 383 -13.01 10.82 13.62
C GLU A 383 -12.08 11.79 12.87
N GLN A 384 -10.88 11.33 12.49
CA GLN A 384 -9.95 12.15 11.73
C GLN A 384 -10.49 12.49 10.35
N LEU A 385 -10.99 11.51 9.62
CA LEU A 385 -11.48 11.72 8.26
C LEU A 385 -12.49 12.87 8.17
N PHE A 386 -13.40 12.91 9.13
CA PHE A 386 -14.54 13.81 9.14
C PHE A 386 -14.34 15.02 10.08
N ASN A 387 -13.11 15.29 10.53
CA ASN A 387 -12.85 16.42 11.43
C ASN A 387 -12.95 17.82 10.76
N GLY A 388 -13.11 17.86 9.43
CA GLY A 388 -13.23 19.11 8.66
C GLY A 388 -11.93 19.89 8.49
N SER A 389 -10.77 19.35 8.86
CA SER A 389 -9.49 19.99 8.56
C SER A 389 -9.23 20.05 7.05
N LYS A 390 -8.43 21.01 6.59
CA LYS A 390 -8.14 21.16 5.16
C LYS A 390 -7.57 19.86 4.55
N GLU A 391 -6.61 19.25 5.23
CA GLU A 391 -6.00 17.98 4.79
C GLU A 391 -7.05 16.87 4.64
N ASN A 392 -7.94 16.71 5.62
CA ASN A 392 -8.92 15.62 5.60
C ASN A 392 -10.11 15.90 4.68
N THR A 393 -10.46 17.17 4.45
CA THR A 393 -11.44 17.55 3.43
C THR A 393 -10.90 17.40 2.01
N ASP A 394 -9.61 17.66 1.77
CA ASP A 394 -8.95 17.33 0.51
C ASP A 394 -8.92 15.81 0.29
N LEU A 395 -8.67 15.04 1.36
CA LEU A 395 -8.66 13.57 1.35
C LEU A 395 -10.06 12.99 1.05
N LEU A 396 -11.08 13.49 1.74
CA LEU A 396 -12.48 13.16 1.48
C LEU A 396 -12.87 13.49 0.04
N PHE A 397 -12.47 14.66 -0.46
CA PHE A 397 -12.74 15.04 -1.85
C PHE A 397 -12.14 14.03 -2.83
N THR A 398 -10.89 13.62 -2.60
CA THR A 398 -10.22 12.58 -3.40
C THR A 398 -10.98 11.26 -3.39
N ALA A 399 -11.56 10.88 -2.25
CA ALA A 399 -12.33 9.66 -2.11
C ALA A 399 -13.71 9.72 -2.82
N ILE A 400 -14.37 10.88 -2.86
CA ILE A 400 -15.75 11.00 -3.35
C ILE A 400 -15.89 11.55 -4.77
N THR A 401 -14.89 12.28 -5.27
CA THR A 401 -14.93 12.91 -6.61
C THR A 401 -15.14 11.88 -7.71
N ASP A 402 -15.60 12.30 -8.88
CA ASP A 402 -16.05 11.43 -9.99
C ASP A 402 -17.16 10.44 -9.59
N GLY A 403 -17.84 10.69 -8.47
CA GLY A 403 -18.90 9.82 -7.97
C GLY A 403 -18.40 8.47 -7.49
N GLN A 404 -17.13 8.37 -7.10
CA GLN A 404 -16.47 7.12 -6.72
C GLN A 404 -17.17 6.38 -5.56
N MET A 405 -17.94 7.09 -4.74
CA MET A 405 -18.73 6.53 -3.64
C MET A 405 -20.26 6.60 -3.88
N LEU A 406 -20.72 6.82 -5.12
CA LEU A 406 -22.14 6.85 -5.48
C LEU A 406 -22.74 5.46 -5.77
N GLU A 407 -21.90 4.47 -6.08
CA GLU A 407 -22.38 3.14 -6.45
C GLU A 407 -22.83 2.35 -5.22
N THR A 408 -24.13 2.07 -5.15
CA THR A 408 -24.73 1.24 -4.09
C THR A 408 -24.41 -0.26 -4.22
N LYS A 409 -23.70 -0.68 -5.27
CA LYS A 409 -23.14 -2.04 -5.40
C LYS A 409 -21.78 -2.12 -4.72
N HIS A 410 -21.72 -1.69 -3.46
CA HIS A 410 -20.65 -2.15 -2.59
C HIS A 410 -20.81 -3.66 -2.46
N GLN A 411 -19.72 -4.39 -2.68
CA GLN A 411 -19.71 -5.79 -2.30
C GLN A 411 -19.55 -5.77 -0.78
N ASP A 412 -20.67 -5.61 -0.07
CA ASP A 412 -20.70 -5.74 1.39
C ASP A 412 -20.13 -7.12 1.69
N LEU A 413 -18.85 -7.16 2.10
CA LEU A 413 -18.23 -8.39 2.52
C LEU A 413 -19.03 -8.88 3.72
N GLY A 414 -19.55 -10.10 3.62
CA GLY A 414 -20.26 -10.72 4.75
C GLY A 414 -19.35 -10.75 5.97
N ILE A 415 -19.94 -10.68 7.16
CA ILE A 415 -19.22 -10.70 8.44
C ILE A 415 -18.21 -11.85 8.51
N ASP A 416 -18.57 -13.03 8.01
CA ASP A 416 -17.70 -14.21 7.95
C ASP A 416 -16.42 -13.97 7.14
N ALA A 417 -16.52 -13.27 6.01
CA ALA A 417 -15.37 -12.95 5.18
C ALA A 417 -14.44 -11.94 5.87
N ILE A 418 -15.01 -10.95 6.56
CA ILE A 418 -14.23 -9.97 7.34
C ILE A 418 -13.51 -10.68 8.50
N GLN A 419 -14.21 -11.55 9.23
CA GLN A 419 -13.63 -12.35 10.29
C GLN A 419 -12.45 -13.21 9.79
N ALA A 420 -12.59 -13.82 8.61
CA ALA A 420 -11.52 -14.60 7.98
C ALA A 420 -10.31 -13.73 7.65
N LEU A 421 -10.51 -12.53 7.07
CA LEU A 421 -9.43 -11.58 6.78
C LEU A 421 -8.66 -11.18 8.06
N VAL A 422 -9.40 -10.83 9.11
CA VAL A 422 -8.86 -10.39 10.40
C VAL A 422 -8.08 -11.52 11.07
N SER A 423 -8.65 -12.73 11.08
CA SER A 423 -8.00 -13.92 11.63
C SER A 423 -6.74 -14.27 10.84
N LYS A 424 -6.80 -14.25 9.51
CA LYS A 424 -5.67 -14.58 8.64
C LYS A 424 -4.51 -13.63 8.84
N ALA A 425 -4.78 -12.33 8.92
CA ALA A 425 -3.79 -11.30 9.21
C ALA A 425 -3.06 -11.59 10.52
N LEU A 426 -3.82 -11.80 11.61
CA LEU A 426 -3.24 -12.06 12.93
C LEU A 426 -2.40 -13.34 12.95
N PHE A 427 -2.91 -14.45 12.41
CA PHE A 427 -2.23 -15.74 12.49
C PHE A 427 -1.05 -15.87 11.53
N ALA A 428 -1.04 -15.12 10.42
CA ALA A 428 0.13 -15.03 9.54
C ALA A 428 1.38 -14.53 10.30
N GLU A 429 1.18 -13.70 11.32
CA GLU A 429 2.25 -13.17 12.18
C GLU A 429 2.49 -14.07 13.41
N LEU A 430 1.41 -14.46 14.11
CA LEU A 430 1.52 -15.21 15.36
C LEU A 430 2.04 -16.64 15.19
N VAL A 431 1.72 -17.34 14.10
CA VAL A 431 2.15 -18.73 13.89
C VAL A 431 3.66 -18.85 13.73
N PRO A 432 4.32 -18.08 12.82
CA PRO A 432 5.78 -18.02 12.76
C PRO A 432 6.43 -17.66 14.10
N LEU A 433 5.90 -16.64 14.79
CA LEU A 433 6.40 -16.22 16.10
C LEU A 433 6.27 -17.30 17.17
N ALA A 434 5.17 -18.08 17.14
CA ALA A 434 4.96 -19.20 18.05
C ALA A 434 6.08 -20.23 17.93
N TRP A 435 6.48 -20.57 16.69
CA TRP A 435 7.60 -21.49 16.48
C TRP A 435 8.95 -20.90 16.88
N GLN A 436 9.20 -19.62 16.58
CA GLN A 436 10.48 -18.95 16.86
C GLN A 436 10.73 -18.70 18.35
N LEU A 437 9.67 -18.32 19.08
CA LEU A 437 9.73 -17.96 20.50
C LEU A 437 9.28 -19.10 21.42
N SER A 438 9.22 -20.32 20.86
CA SER A 438 8.78 -21.51 21.58
C SER A 438 9.66 -21.77 22.82
N SER A 439 9.03 -22.30 23.86
CA SER A 439 9.76 -22.83 25.01
C SER A 439 10.61 -24.05 24.62
N SER A 440 10.16 -24.80 23.61
CA SER A 440 10.90 -25.90 22.98
C SER A 440 11.78 -25.39 21.84
N GLU A 441 12.95 -25.96 21.68
CA GLU A 441 13.86 -25.58 20.60
C GLU A 441 13.40 -26.17 19.26
N LEU A 442 12.67 -25.40 18.47
CA LEU A 442 12.13 -25.85 17.18
C LEU A 442 13.00 -25.52 15.98
N GLY A 443 13.73 -24.40 16.02
CA GLY A 443 14.56 -23.90 14.91
C GLY A 443 13.81 -23.85 13.57
N PRO A 444 12.68 -23.12 13.46
CA PRO A 444 11.89 -23.06 12.24
C PRO A 444 12.67 -22.40 11.10
N VAL A 445 12.60 -22.98 9.91
CA VAL A 445 13.31 -22.48 8.72
C VAL A 445 12.57 -22.87 7.44
N VAL A 446 12.65 -21.99 6.45
CA VAL A 446 12.28 -22.30 5.07
C VAL A 446 13.53 -22.74 4.33
N ILE A 447 13.60 -24.02 4.00
CA ILE A 447 14.72 -24.60 3.25
C ILE A 447 14.55 -24.27 1.77
N ASP A 448 15.51 -23.54 1.24
CA ASP A 448 15.76 -23.48 -0.19
C ASP A 448 16.34 -24.83 -0.64
N SER A 449 15.54 -25.59 -1.40
CA SER A 449 15.95 -26.91 -1.85
C SER A 449 16.99 -26.88 -2.97
N GLU A 450 17.14 -25.74 -3.65
CA GLU A 450 17.88 -25.59 -4.91
C GLU A 450 17.31 -26.41 -6.08
N GLN A 451 16.12 -27.00 -5.92
CA GLN A 451 15.44 -27.84 -6.90
C GLN A 451 14.24 -27.13 -7.53
N GLY A 452 13.89 -27.49 -8.76
CA GLY A 452 12.62 -27.09 -9.39
C GLY A 452 11.42 -27.85 -8.82
N CYS A 453 10.22 -27.29 -8.92
CA CYS A 453 9.03 -27.88 -8.28
C CYS A 453 8.61 -29.28 -8.78
N GLY A 454 9.06 -29.67 -9.97
CA GLY A 454 8.81 -31.01 -10.54
C GLY A 454 10.00 -31.96 -10.42
N ASP A 455 11.11 -31.51 -9.83
CA ASP A 455 12.30 -32.33 -9.69
C ASP A 455 12.09 -33.40 -8.61
N LYS A 456 12.87 -34.47 -8.71
CA LYS A 456 12.86 -35.53 -7.69
C LYS A 456 13.43 -34.99 -6.39
N HIS A 457 12.69 -35.17 -5.29
CA HIS A 457 13.13 -34.82 -3.94
C HIS A 457 14.50 -35.45 -3.61
N ASP A 458 15.51 -34.62 -3.35
CA ASP A 458 16.89 -35.05 -3.04
C ASP A 458 17.59 -34.10 -2.04
N VAL A 459 16.82 -33.49 -1.14
CA VAL A 459 17.33 -32.66 -0.07
C VAL A 459 17.94 -33.53 1.03
N LYS A 460 19.17 -33.21 1.46
CA LYS A 460 19.81 -33.94 2.56
C LYS A 460 19.10 -33.70 3.89
N HIS A 461 19.17 -34.70 4.76
CA HIS A 461 18.58 -34.67 6.10
C HIS A 461 17.06 -34.46 6.10
N MET A 462 16.39 -34.78 4.99
CA MET A 462 14.94 -34.78 4.87
C MET A 462 14.37 -36.19 4.80
N SER A 463 13.25 -36.40 5.52
CA SER A 463 12.50 -37.65 5.48
C SER A 463 11.43 -37.62 4.38
N SER A 464 11.03 -38.79 3.88
CA SER A 464 9.94 -38.90 2.90
C SER A 464 8.64 -38.25 3.40
N LYS A 465 8.30 -38.42 4.69
CA LYS A 465 7.11 -37.81 5.28
C LYS A 465 7.17 -36.29 5.25
N SER A 466 8.34 -35.70 5.57
CA SER A 466 8.44 -34.25 5.63
C SER A 466 8.45 -33.61 4.24
N TYR A 467 8.87 -34.30 3.16
CA TYR A 467 8.70 -33.79 1.79
C TYR A 467 7.23 -33.49 1.45
N ASP A 468 6.34 -34.44 1.71
CA ASP A 468 4.92 -34.33 1.33
C ASP A 468 4.19 -33.26 2.16
N SER A 469 4.52 -33.13 3.46
CA SER A 469 3.82 -32.20 4.35
C SER A 469 4.33 -30.76 4.25
N SER A 470 5.63 -30.55 4.02
CA SER A 470 6.26 -29.22 4.13
C SER A 470 6.59 -28.52 2.81
N GLY A 471 6.50 -29.24 1.68
CA GLY A 471 6.89 -28.71 0.36
C GLY A 471 5.93 -27.64 -0.15
N VAL A 472 6.50 -26.54 -0.65
CA VAL A 472 5.79 -25.44 -1.32
C VAL A 472 6.58 -25.01 -2.55
N CYS A 473 5.89 -24.84 -3.67
CA CYS A 473 6.45 -24.32 -4.91
C CYS A 473 6.30 -22.80 -4.98
N VAL A 474 7.42 -22.08 -5.05
CA VAL A 474 7.46 -20.61 -5.20
C VAL A 474 8.31 -20.29 -6.42
N ASP A 475 7.75 -19.55 -7.40
CA ASP A 475 8.46 -19.12 -8.62
C ASP A 475 9.23 -20.25 -9.33
N SER A 476 8.59 -21.42 -9.48
CA SER A 476 9.17 -22.63 -10.08
C SER A 476 10.30 -23.31 -9.29
N LYS A 477 10.58 -22.83 -8.07
CA LYS A 477 11.56 -23.42 -7.14
C LYS A 477 10.86 -24.04 -5.94
N MET A 478 11.35 -25.20 -5.49
CA MET A 478 10.78 -25.92 -4.36
C MET A 478 11.41 -25.45 -3.05
N TYR A 479 10.58 -25.22 -2.05
CA TYR A 479 10.96 -24.84 -0.70
C TYR A 479 10.30 -25.76 0.32
N TYR A 480 10.89 -25.92 1.52
CA TYR A 480 10.33 -26.76 2.58
C TYR A 480 10.29 -26.04 3.92
N LEU A 481 9.12 -25.95 4.55
CA LEU A 481 8.94 -25.38 5.88
C LEU A 481 9.12 -26.43 6.98
N ILE A 482 10.26 -26.40 7.67
CA ILE A 482 10.67 -27.46 8.61
C ILE A 482 11.28 -26.87 9.90
N GLY A 483 11.54 -27.74 10.88
CA GLY A 483 12.22 -27.42 12.14
C GLY A 483 13.52 -28.20 12.36
N CYS A 484 14.54 -27.50 12.85
CA CYS A 484 15.78 -28.05 13.40
C CYS A 484 15.60 -28.39 14.90
N THR A 485 14.78 -29.40 15.18
CA THR A 485 14.33 -29.75 16.55
C THR A 485 15.18 -30.85 17.18
N GLY A 486 15.62 -30.64 18.42
CA GLY A 486 16.40 -31.63 19.17
C GLY A 486 17.86 -31.70 18.75
N GLU A 487 18.49 -32.88 18.87
CA GLU A 487 19.89 -33.10 18.52
C GLU A 487 20.06 -33.30 17.01
N ALA A 488 21.02 -32.62 16.39
CA ALA A 488 21.31 -32.80 14.95
C ALA A 488 21.93 -34.17 14.62
N ARG A 489 22.60 -34.79 15.60
CA ARG A 489 23.29 -36.07 15.45
C ARG A 489 23.17 -36.86 16.74
N THR A 490 22.82 -38.14 16.63
CA THR A 490 22.83 -39.06 17.76
C THR A 490 23.99 -40.02 17.62
N CYS A 491 24.82 -40.10 18.66
CA CYS A 491 25.95 -41.03 18.73
C CYS A 491 25.61 -42.17 19.69
N ASP A 492 25.73 -43.40 19.23
CA ASP A 492 25.56 -44.57 20.10
C ASP A 492 26.90 -44.92 20.78
N GLU A 493 26.92 -44.81 22.11
CA GLU A 493 28.06 -45.17 22.95
C GLU A 493 28.25 -46.69 23.09
N SER A 494 27.27 -47.50 22.66
CA SER A 494 27.31 -48.97 22.75
C SER A 494 28.43 -49.61 21.92
N HIS A 495 29.02 -48.88 20.97
CA HIS A 495 30.13 -49.33 20.13
C HIS A 495 31.53 -49.09 20.70
N GLY A 496 31.62 -48.64 21.96
CA GLY A 496 32.89 -48.44 22.66
C GLY A 496 33.59 -47.13 22.30
N SER A 497 34.43 -46.66 23.22
CA SER A 497 35.02 -45.31 23.27
C SER A 497 35.98 -44.93 22.13
N PHE A 498 36.20 -45.82 21.15
CA PHE A 498 37.14 -45.58 20.04
C PHE A 498 36.49 -45.32 18.69
N ASN A 499 35.18 -45.58 18.51
CA ASN A 499 34.46 -45.20 17.29
C ASN A 499 32.93 -45.20 17.52
N PRO A 500 32.36 -44.21 18.23
CA PRO A 500 30.91 -44.11 18.38
C PRO A 500 30.28 -43.98 16.99
N GLY A 501 29.38 -44.90 16.65
CA GLY A 501 28.59 -44.80 15.44
C GLY A 501 27.63 -43.63 15.59
N CYS A 502 27.91 -42.51 14.93
CA CYS A 502 27.03 -41.36 14.94
C CYS A 502 26.18 -41.30 13.67
N THR A 503 24.90 -40.99 13.84
CA THR A 503 23.95 -40.85 12.74
C THR A 503 23.35 -39.46 12.75
N ASP A 504 23.32 -38.81 11.59
CA ASP A 504 22.65 -37.54 11.41
C ASP A 504 21.14 -37.72 11.53
N ASN A 505 20.50 -36.85 12.31
CA ASN A 505 19.05 -36.83 12.43
C ASN A 505 18.43 -36.04 11.26
N PHE A 506 17.17 -36.34 11.00
CA PHE A 506 16.38 -35.64 9.99
C PHE A 506 15.76 -34.36 10.56
N PHE A 507 15.53 -33.38 9.71
CA PHE A 507 14.64 -32.27 10.01
C PHE A 507 13.23 -32.77 10.36
N SER A 508 12.58 -32.05 11.26
CA SER A 508 11.25 -32.38 11.76
C SER A 508 10.18 -31.48 11.14
N ASN A 509 8.95 -31.98 11.04
CA ASN A 509 7.81 -31.10 10.77
C ASN A 509 7.57 -30.17 11.96
N LEU A 510 7.21 -28.92 11.67
CA LEU A 510 6.77 -28.00 12.72
C LEU A 510 5.39 -28.44 13.25
N PRO A 511 5.12 -28.29 14.56
CA PRO A 511 3.80 -28.60 15.10
C PRO A 511 2.75 -27.65 14.51
N GLY A 512 1.54 -28.16 14.30
CA GLY A 512 0.41 -27.40 13.75
C GLY A 512 0.46 -27.19 12.23
N LEU A 513 1.49 -27.71 11.53
CA LEU A 513 1.62 -27.50 10.08
C LEU A 513 0.44 -28.10 9.29
N ASP A 514 -0.12 -29.23 9.74
CA ASP A 514 -1.27 -29.88 9.12
C ASP A 514 -2.60 -29.13 9.40
N ASP A 515 -2.62 -28.21 10.36
CA ASP A 515 -3.79 -27.38 10.70
C ASP A 515 -3.91 -26.13 9.80
N LEU A 516 -2.85 -25.79 9.06
CA LEU A 516 -2.82 -24.71 8.06
C LEU A 516 -3.47 -25.13 6.73
N THR A 517 -4.74 -25.49 6.82
CA THR A 517 -5.50 -26.16 5.74
C THR A 517 -6.08 -25.22 4.69
N GLY A 518 -6.06 -23.91 4.93
CA GLY A 518 -6.78 -22.93 4.11
C GLY A 518 -8.28 -22.83 4.39
N SER A 519 -8.80 -23.55 5.40
CA SER A 519 -10.19 -23.39 5.86
C SER A 519 -10.37 -22.06 6.61
N GLU A 520 -11.34 -21.23 6.21
CA GLU A 520 -11.61 -19.93 6.86
C GLU A 520 -11.90 -20.04 8.36
N THR A 521 -12.48 -21.17 8.79
CA THR A 521 -12.77 -21.47 10.20
C THR A 521 -11.54 -21.91 11.01
N ALA A 522 -10.40 -22.17 10.36
CA ALA A 522 -9.15 -22.59 10.99
C ALA A 522 -8.07 -21.56 10.68
N PHE A 523 -7.75 -20.71 11.67
CA PHE A 523 -6.72 -19.68 11.56
C PHE A 523 -6.94 -18.71 10.37
N GLY A 524 -8.21 -18.39 10.07
CA GLY A 524 -8.59 -17.47 8.99
C GLY A 524 -8.32 -17.97 7.57
N GLY A 525 -8.12 -19.28 7.37
CA GLY A 525 -7.72 -19.80 6.07
C GLY A 525 -6.26 -19.51 5.72
N LEU A 526 -5.42 -19.39 6.75
CA LEU A 526 -3.97 -19.38 6.59
C LEU A 526 -3.48 -20.73 6.04
N THR A 527 -2.53 -20.67 5.10
CA THR A 527 -1.92 -21.85 4.49
C THR A 527 -0.41 -21.87 4.74
N LYS A 528 0.22 -23.04 4.60
CA LYS A 528 1.69 -23.13 4.60
C LYS A 528 2.30 -22.37 3.42
N GLU A 529 1.59 -22.31 2.29
CA GLU A 529 1.98 -21.54 1.12
C GLU A 529 2.09 -20.05 1.42
N ASP A 530 1.14 -19.48 2.18
CA ASP A 530 1.21 -18.08 2.64
C ASP A 530 2.49 -17.84 3.45
N ILE A 531 2.81 -18.73 4.39
CA ILE A 531 4.00 -18.60 5.25
C ILE A 531 5.30 -18.71 4.43
N VAL A 532 5.40 -19.71 3.54
CA VAL A 532 6.61 -19.91 2.73
C VAL A 532 6.79 -18.78 1.73
N ASN A 533 5.74 -18.37 1.02
CA ASN A 533 5.79 -17.22 0.11
C ASN A 533 6.20 -15.94 0.87
N GLY A 534 5.61 -15.69 2.04
CA GLY A 534 5.97 -14.54 2.88
C GLY A 534 7.44 -14.55 3.29
N ALA A 535 7.98 -15.69 3.73
CA ALA A 535 9.40 -15.79 4.11
C ALA A 535 10.34 -15.59 2.91
N VAL A 536 10.02 -16.18 1.75
CA VAL A 536 10.80 -16.05 0.52
C VAL A 536 10.76 -14.61 -0.01
N ASN A 537 9.59 -13.97 0.01
CA ASN A 537 9.42 -12.57 -0.37
C ASN A 537 10.22 -11.65 0.57
N SER A 538 10.22 -11.91 1.88
CA SER A 538 11.03 -11.16 2.85
C SER A 538 12.52 -11.32 2.60
N PHE A 539 12.99 -12.55 2.36
CA PHE A 539 14.39 -12.83 2.05
C PHE A 539 14.82 -12.13 0.76
N ALA A 540 14.02 -12.23 -0.31
CA ALA A 540 14.28 -11.57 -1.58
C ALA A 540 14.25 -10.03 -1.45
N GLY A 541 13.25 -9.49 -0.75
CA GLY A 541 13.09 -8.06 -0.47
C GLY A 541 14.26 -7.48 0.33
N ASN A 542 14.90 -8.30 1.17
CA ASN A 542 16.11 -7.94 1.91
C ASN A 542 17.42 -8.28 1.16
N GLY A 543 17.38 -8.38 -0.17
CA GLY A 543 18.56 -8.61 -0.99
C GLY A 543 19.12 -10.03 -0.91
N ASN A 544 18.27 -11.03 -0.67
CA ASN A 544 18.64 -12.42 -0.41
C ASN A 544 19.50 -12.58 0.85
N ALA A 545 19.12 -11.90 1.93
CA ALA A 545 19.77 -11.98 3.22
C ALA A 545 18.75 -12.11 4.36
N ASN A 546 19.07 -12.90 5.38
CA ASN A 546 18.26 -12.99 6.59
C ASN A 546 18.44 -11.76 7.50
N GLY A 547 17.53 -11.59 8.47
CA GLY A 547 17.61 -10.52 9.46
C GLY A 547 16.93 -9.22 9.02
N TRP A 548 15.89 -9.30 8.19
CA TRP A 548 15.02 -8.16 7.89
C TRP A 548 14.26 -7.71 9.14
N SER A 549 13.79 -6.46 9.12
CA SER A 549 12.83 -5.97 10.11
C SER A 549 11.42 -6.38 9.73
N MET A 550 10.55 -6.46 10.73
CA MET A 550 9.12 -6.55 10.52
C MET A 550 8.64 -5.37 9.68
N LEU A 551 7.70 -5.62 8.77
CA LEU A 551 7.11 -4.59 7.93
C LEU A 551 6.40 -3.56 8.82
N ASP A 552 6.78 -2.29 8.70
CA ASP A 552 6.09 -1.18 9.36
C ASP A 552 5.32 -0.38 8.30
N PRO A 553 3.99 -0.57 8.17
CA PRO A 553 3.21 0.07 7.12
C PRO A 553 3.21 1.59 7.20
N SER A 554 3.47 2.17 8.38
CA SER A 554 3.44 3.62 8.62
C SER A 554 4.76 4.35 8.35
N ASN A 555 5.88 3.64 8.22
CA ASN A 555 7.22 4.25 8.20
C ASN A 555 8.15 3.67 7.11
N THR A 556 7.76 2.56 6.48
CA THR A 556 8.53 1.99 5.37
C THR A 556 8.14 2.70 4.08
N VAL A 557 9.12 3.10 3.26
CA VAL A 557 8.84 3.60 1.90
C VAL A 557 8.03 2.55 1.15
N ASP A 558 6.84 2.93 0.69
CA ASP A 558 5.84 2.04 0.05
C ASP A 558 5.35 0.86 0.93
N GLY A 559 5.50 0.92 2.25
CA GLY A 559 5.09 -0.16 3.16
C GLY A 559 3.63 -0.58 2.99
N MET A 560 2.73 0.41 2.95
CA MET A 560 1.32 0.16 2.65
C MET A 560 1.09 -0.30 1.19
N GLY A 561 1.96 0.13 0.26
CA GLY A 561 1.97 -0.39 -1.11
C GLY A 561 2.25 -1.89 -1.15
N LEU A 562 3.20 -2.38 -0.34
CA LEU A 562 3.53 -3.80 -0.22
C LEU A 562 2.38 -4.60 0.42
N VAL A 563 1.78 -4.08 1.50
CA VAL A 563 0.56 -4.68 2.10
C VAL A 563 -0.54 -4.80 1.04
N SER A 564 -0.70 -3.76 0.24
CA SER A 564 -1.66 -3.76 -0.87
C SER A 564 -1.37 -4.87 -1.86
N GLU A 565 -0.14 -4.98 -2.34
CA GLU A 565 0.21 -5.86 -3.44
C GLU A 565 0.29 -7.34 -3.03
N TYR A 566 0.85 -7.62 -1.85
CA TYR A 566 1.21 -8.98 -1.43
C TYR A 566 0.41 -9.49 -0.22
N ASN A 567 -0.32 -8.62 0.48
CA ASN A 567 -1.07 -8.96 1.71
C ASN A 567 -0.19 -9.74 2.71
N VAL A 568 -0.67 -10.84 3.29
CA VAL A 568 0.06 -11.65 4.29
C VAL A 568 1.39 -12.24 3.78
N THR A 569 1.63 -12.21 2.46
CA THR A 569 2.90 -12.63 1.86
C THR A 569 3.86 -11.46 1.60
N ALA A 570 3.52 -10.25 2.06
CA ALA A 570 4.37 -9.07 1.87
C ALA A 570 5.75 -9.24 2.53
N PRO A 571 6.83 -8.73 1.90
CA PRO A 571 8.15 -8.70 2.51
C PRO A 571 8.11 -8.04 3.89
N GLY A 572 8.60 -8.74 4.91
CA GLY A 572 8.62 -8.31 6.30
C GLY A 572 7.43 -8.75 7.16
N VAL A 573 6.43 -9.44 6.61
CA VAL A 573 5.33 -10.03 7.42
C VAL A 573 5.79 -11.31 8.10
N VAL A 574 6.30 -12.27 7.32
CA VAL A 574 6.80 -13.54 7.85
C VAL A 574 8.28 -13.42 8.15
N MET A 575 8.64 -13.65 9.41
CA MET A 575 10.00 -13.45 9.94
C MET A 575 10.84 -14.73 9.99
N LEU A 576 10.49 -15.77 9.23
CA LEU A 576 11.23 -17.04 9.21
C LEU A 576 12.46 -16.95 8.29
N PRO A 577 13.63 -17.44 8.74
CA PRO A 577 14.83 -17.38 7.92
C PRO A 577 14.75 -18.36 6.74
N VAL A 578 15.46 -18.01 5.66
CA VAL A 578 15.59 -18.82 4.44
C VAL A 578 17.06 -19.17 4.23
N CYS A 579 17.36 -20.46 4.06
CA CYS A 579 18.70 -20.92 3.68
C CYS A 579 18.68 -22.34 3.11
N THR A 580 19.82 -22.82 2.63
CA THR A 580 19.94 -24.20 2.12
C THR A 580 19.91 -25.23 3.25
N ALA A 581 19.54 -26.47 2.92
CA ALA A 581 19.58 -27.59 3.88
C ALA A 581 20.96 -27.82 4.51
N SER A 582 22.03 -27.63 3.73
CA SER A 582 23.40 -27.81 4.22
C SER A 582 23.77 -26.76 5.26
N GLU A 583 23.35 -25.51 5.06
CA GLU A 583 23.58 -24.43 6.00
C GLU A 583 22.79 -24.64 7.29
N ALA A 584 21.49 -24.89 7.18
CA ALA A 584 20.61 -25.13 8.32
C ALA A 584 21.13 -26.30 9.18
N PHE A 585 21.51 -27.42 8.55
CA PHE A 585 22.05 -28.57 9.27
C PHE A 585 23.39 -28.25 9.95
N SER A 586 24.30 -27.55 9.27
CA SER A 586 25.61 -27.19 9.84
C SER A 586 25.48 -26.30 11.08
N ASN A 587 24.55 -25.34 11.03
CA ASN A 587 24.27 -24.44 12.16
C ASN A 587 23.53 -25.16 13.28
N TRP A 588 22.56 -26.02 12.96
CA TRP A 588 21.88 -26.88 13.93
C TRP A 588 22.89 -27.78 14.65
N PHE A 589 23.74 -28.48 13.91
CA PHE A 589 24.79 -29.33 14.47
C PHE A 589 25.78 -28.53 15.32
N SER A 590 26.18 -27.35 14.87
CA SER A 590 27.06 -26.46 15.64
C SER A 590 26.42 -26.06 16.98
N PHE A 591 25.14 -25.69 16.95
CA PHE A 591 24.39 -25.28 18.13
C PHE A 591 24.26 -26.42 19.14
N THR A 592 23.86 -27.62 18.71
CA THR A 592 23.71 -28.76 19.63
C THR A 592 25.05 -29.29 20.15
N ASN A 593 26.16 -28.91 19.53
CA ASN A 593 27.53 -29.12 20.04
C ASN A 593 28.06 -27.93 20.87
N GLY A 594 27.18 -27.07 21.39
CA GLY A 594 27.51 -26.04 22.38
C GLY A 594 28.01 -24.71 21.80
N LYS A 595 27.90 -24.49 20.49
CA LYS A 595 28.11 -23.15 19.92
C LYS A 595 26.86 -22.27 20.11
N PRO A 596 27.02 -20.95 20.27
CA PRO A 596 25.88 -20.05 20.31
C PRO A 596 25.13 -20.03 18.97
N LYS A 597 23.83 -19.73 19.03
CA LYS A 597 23.01 -19.50 17.84
C LYS A 597 23.47 -18.26 17.08
N SER A 598 23.35 -18.30 15.76
CA SER A 598 23.33 -17.10 14.93
C SER A 598 22.07 -16.27 15.23
N ALA A 599 22.08 -15.00 14.81
CA ALA A 599 20.92 -14.12 14.97
C ALA A 599 19.68 -14.64 14.19
N ASN A 600 19.92 -15.34 13.08
CA ASN A 600 18.89 -15.85 12.17
C ASN A 600 18.77 -17.38 12.23
N TYR A 601 19.12 -17.99 13.37
CA TYR A 601 19.18 -19.45 13.52
C TYR A 601 17.90 -20.14 13.03
N PRO A 602 18.00 -21.22 12.23
CA PRO A 602 19.21 -21.98 11.89
C PRO A 602 20.00 -21.48 10.67
N CYS A 603 19.72 -20.30 10.13
CA CYS A 603 20.48 -19.70 9.04
C CYS A 603 21.46 -18.64 9.56
N ASN A 604 22.33 -18.11 8.70
CA ASN A 604 23.18 -16.96 9.01
C ASN A 604 22.56 -15.64 8.55
#